data_AF-A0A0U2VPC7-F1
#
_entry.id   AF-A0A0U2VPC7-F1
#
_cell.length_a   1.000
_cell.length_b   1.000
_cell.length_c   1.000
_cell.angle_alpha   90.00
_cell.angle_beta   90.00
_cell.angle_gamma   90.00
#
_symmetry.space_group_name_H-M   'P 1'
#
loop_
_entity.id
_entity.type
_entity.pdbx_description
1 polymer ?
#
loop_
_entity_poly.entity_id
_entity_poly.type
_entity_poly.pdbx_seq_one_letter_code
_entity_poly.pdbx_strand_id
1 'polypeptide(L)' 'MFYIGIDIGKRSHVASIMNDEGKVVLKGFSFPNTIEGGEKLLGKIHDFSSFLNMLFPKNVFYKKLNLSINFLRK' A
#
# COMPACT_ATOMS: atom_id res chain seq x y z
N MET A 1 -3.44 -3.37 -7.88
CA MET A 1 -3.56 -4.02 -6.54
C MET A 1 -2.21 -3.96 -5.83
N PHE A 2 -2.18 -4.11 -4.51
CA PHE A 2 -0.93 -4.18 -3.74
C PHE A 2 -0.80 -5.56 -3.09
N TYR A 3 0.42 -6.08 -3.05
CA TYR A 3 0.76 -7.37 -2.46
C TYR A 3 1.81 -7.18 -1.37
N ILE A 4 1.67 -7.94 -0.30
CA ILE A 4 2.64 -7.97 0.79
C ILE A 4 3.39 -9.30 0.70
N GLY A 5 4.68 -9.24 0.39
CA GLY A 5 5.58 -10.38 0.50
C GLY A 5 6.15 -10.43 1.92
N ILE A 6 5.99 -11.55 2.62
CA ILE A 6 6.55 -11.76 3.96
C ILE A 6 7.48 -12.97 3.94
N ASP A 7 8.74 -12.73 4.26
CA ASP A 7 9.70 -13.77 4.58
C ASP A 7 9.60 -14.09 6.08
N ILE A 8 9.26 -15.35 6.40
CA ILE A 8 8.91 -15.80 7.75
C ILE A 8 10.09 -16.55 8.36
N GLY A 9 10.74 -15.93 9.34
CA GLY A 9 11.79 -16.54 10.12
C GLY A 9 11.32 -16.96 11.52
N LYS A 10 12.13 -17.77 12.21
CA LYS A 10 11.79 -18.28 13.56
C LYS A 10 11.60 -17.16 14.60
N ARG A 11 12.44 -16.12 14.55
CA ARG A 11 12.50 -15.04 15.55
C ARG A 11 12.13 -13.67 14.99
N SER A 12 12.18 -13.53 13.68
CA SER A 12 11.94 -12.27 12.97
C SER A 12 11.39 -12.58 11.58
N HIS A 13 10.62 -11.63 11.08
CA HIS A 13 10.03 -11.64 9.75
C HIS A 13 10.55 -10.43 8.98
N VAL A 14 10.47 -10.46 7.66
CA VAL A 14 10.75 -9.31 6.78
C VAL A 14 9.59 -9.15 5.81
N ALA A 15 8.98 -7.97 5.77
CA ALA A 15 7.87 -7.67 4.87
C ALA A 15 8.22 -6.59 3.86
N SER A 16 7.74 -6.74 2.63
CA SER A 16 7.81 -5.73 1.57
C SER A 16 6.45 -5.59 0.90
N ILE A 17 6.19 -4.42 0.31
CA ILE A 17 4.97 -4.18 -0.48
C ILE A 17 5.36 -3.96 -1.93
N MET A 18 4.65 -4.61 -2.84
CA MET A 18 4.80 -4.45 -4.29
C MET A 18 3.45 -4.13 -4.94
N ASN A 19 3.48 -3.45 -6.08
CA ASN A 19 2.29 -3.28 -6.92
C ASN A 19 2.09 -4.51 -7.84
N ASP A 20 1.02 -4.50 -8.61
CA ASP A 20 0.66 -5.50 -9.62
C ASP A 20 1.60 -5.59 -10.81
N GLU A 21 2.41 -4.56 -11.05
CA GLU A 21 3.49 -4.57 -12.05
C GLU A 21 4.78 -5.24 -11.53
N GLY A 22 4.77 -5.70 -10.27
CA GLY A 22 5.92 -6.32 -9.63
C GLY A 22 6.95 -5.33 -9.08
N LYS A 23 6.66 -4.03 -9.12
CA LYS A 23 7.52 -2.97 -8.57
C LYS A 23 7.38 -2.89 -7.06
N VAL A 24 8.51 -2.95 -6.36
CA VAL A 24 8.57 -2.75 -4.91
C VAL A 24 8.26 -1.28 -4.58
N VAL A 25 7.19 -1.06 -3.81
CA VAL A 25 6.75 0.27 -3.33
C VAL A 25 7.19 0.55 -1.89
N LEU A 26 7.35 -0.49 -1.08
CA LEU A 26 7.97 -0.41 0.25
C LEU A 26 9.00 -1.52 0.37
N LYS A 27 10.27 -1.14 0.54
CA LYS A 27 11.39 -2.06 0.68
C LYS A 27 11.34 -2.76 2.04
N GLY A 28 11.86 -3.99 2.07
CA GLY A 28 11.87 -4.91 3.21
C GLY A 28 12.07 -4.23 4.57
N PHE A 29 11.09 -4.35 5.47
CA PHE A 29 11.19 -3.95 6.87
C PHE A 29 11.08 -5.19 7.76
N SER A 30 11.94 -5.29 8.77
CA SER A 30 11.93 -6.41 9.69
C SER A 30 11.08 -6.14 10.92
N PHE A 31 10.42 -7.18 11.42
CA PHE A 31 9.66 -7.15 12.68
C PHE A 31 9.84 -8.47 13.44
N PRO A 32 9.80 -8.47 14.78
CA PRO A 32 9.98 -9.68 15.58
C PRO A 32 8.79 -10.63 15.45
N ASN A 33 9.01 -11.92 15.70
CA ASN A 33 7.94 -12.91 15.80
C ASN A 33 7.23 -12.82 17.16
N THR A 34 6.60 -11.69 17.43
CA THR A 34 5.85 -11.38 18.65
C THR A 34 4.58 -10.60 18.29
N ILE A 35 3.65 -10.48 19.25
CA ILE A 35 2.44 -9.66 19.08
C ILE A 35 2.81 -8.21 18.72
N GLU A 36 3.76 -7.62 19.45
CA GLU A 36 4.26 -6.27 19.16
C GLU A 36 4.85 -6.14 17.75
N GLY A 37 5.51 -7.19 17.25
CA GLY A 37 5.98 -7.23 15.86
C GLY A 37 4.84 -7.26 14.84
N GLY A 38 3.76 -8.00 15.13
CA GLY A 38 2.54 -7.98 14.33
C GLY A 38 1.90 -6.60 14.30
N GLU A 39 1.81 -5.91 15.44
CA GLU A 39 1.30 -4.53 15.50
C GLU A 39 2.18 -3.56 14.69
N LYS A 40 3.50 -3.76 14.68
CA LYS A 40 4.41 -2.98 13.81
C LYS A 40 4.12 -3.19 12.32
N LEU A 41 3.82 -4.43 11.91
CA LEU A 41 3.40 -4.75 10.55
C LEU A 41 2.07 -4.04 10.20
N LEU A 42 1.06 -4.15 11.07
CA LEU A 42 -0.24 -3.51 10.86
C LEU A 42 -0.12 -1.98 10.78
N GLY A 43 0.68 -1.37 11.65
CA GLY A 43 0.96 0.06 11.61
C GLY A 43 1.55 0.50 10.26
N LYS A 44 2.54 -0.24 9.73
CA LYS A 44 3.12 0.05 8.40
C LYS A 44 2.10 -0.06 7.26
N ILE A 45 1.21 -1.05 7.32
CA ILE A 45 0.13 -1.21 6.33
C ILE A 45 -0.86 -0.04 6.42
N HIS A 46 -1.22 0.36 7.64
CA HIS A 46 -2.11 1.49 7.87
C HIS A 46 -1.53 2.81 7.37
N ASP A 47 -0.25 3.09 7.68
CA ASP A 47 0.47 4.27 7.20
C ASP A 47 0.49 4.34 5.67
N PHE A 48 0.77 3.20 5.03
CA PHE A 48 0.77 3.10 3.57
C PHE A 48 -0.62 3.34 2.97
N SER A 49 -1.67 2.75 3.55
CA SER A 49 -3.06 2.97 3.14
C SER A 49 -3.47 4.44 3.29
N SER A 50 -3.11 5.07 4.40
CA SER A 50 -3.35 6.49 4.66
C SER A 50 -2.65 7.39 3.63
N PHE A 51 -1.38 7.11 3.34
CA PHE A 51 -0.61 7.81 2.31
C PHE A 51 -1.29 7.70 0.93
N LEU A 52 -1.74 6.52 0.54
CA LEU A 52 -2.45 6.33 -0.73
C LEU A 52 -3.75 7.11 -0.79
N ASN A 53 -4.53 7.15 0.31
CA ASN A 53 -5.76 7.92 0.37
C ASN A 53 -5.50 9.44 0.26
N MET A 54 -4.38 9.92 0.80
CA MET A 54 -3.96 11.32 0.66
C MET A 54 -3.50 11.66 -0.77
N LEU A 55 -2.79 10.74 -1.43
CA LEU A 55 -2.29 10.94 -2.80
C LEU A 55 -3.40 10.82 -3.85
N PHE A 56 -4.37 9.94 -3.60
CA PHE A 56 -5.52 9.70 -4.47
C PHE A 56 -6.84 9.89 -3.71
N PRO A 57 -7.17 11.13 -3.31
CA PRO A 57 -8.42 11.39 -2.64
C PRO A 57 -9.56 11.06 -3.62
N LYS A 58 -10.50 10.22 -3.19
CA LYS A 58 -11.62 9.73 -4.02
C LYS A 58 -12.31 10.86 -4.78
N ASN A 59 -12.44 12.04 -4.16
CA ASN A 59 -13.07 13.23 -4.73
C ASN A 59 -12.35 13.80 -5.97
N VAL A 60 -11.02 13.64 -6.07
CA VAL A 60 -10.22 14.10 -7.22
C VAL A 60 -10.32 13.13 -8.40
N PHE A 61 -10.42 11.82 -8.12
CA PHE A 61 -10.62 10.82 -9.16
C PHE A 61 -11.96 11.03 -9.88
N TYR A 62 -13.06 11.22 -9.13
CA TYR A 62 -14.38 11.50 -9.72
C TYR A 62 -14.40 12.78 -10.55
N LYS A 63 -13.70 13.84 -10.11
CA LYS A 63 -13.63 15.11 -10.85
C LYS A 63 -12.84 14.94 -12.16
N LYS A 64 -11.71 14.23 -12.13
CA LYS A 64 -10.88 13.97 -13.32
C LYS A 64 -11.57 13.05 -14.32
N LEU A 65 -12.26 12.01 -13.86
CA LEU A 65 -13.03 11.10 -14.70
C LEU A 65 -14.20 11.82 -15.40
N ASN A 66 -14.94 12.66 -14.66
CA ASN A 66 -16.03 13.47 -15.24
C ASN A 66 -15.52 14.48 -16.29
N LEU A 67 -14.35 15.09 -16.09
CA LEU A 67 -13.72 15.98 -17.06
C LEU A 67 -13.33 15.25 -18.36
N SER A 68 -12.72 14.07 -18.29
CA SER A 68 -12.40 13.26 -19.47
C SER A 68 -13.65 12.76 -20.21
N ILE A 69 -14.68 12.32 -19.48
CA ILE A 69 -15.93 11.86 -20.10
C ILE A 69 -16.62 13.01 -20.85
N ASN A 70 -16.64 14.22 -20.28
CA ASN A 70 -17.23 15.38 -20.93
C ASN A 70 -16.42 15.88 -22.13
N PHE A 71 -15.10 15.65 -22.16
CA PHE A 71 -14.25 15.93 -23.32
C PHE A 71 -14.51 14.97 -24.48
N LEU A 72 -14.75 13.68 -24.20
CA LEU A 72 -15.05 12.66 -25.21
C LEU A 72 -16.49 12.72 -25.76
N ARG A 73 -17.37 13.51 -25.14
CA ARG A 73 -18.78 13.70 -25.54
C ARG A 73 -19.03 14.98 -26.36
N LYS A 74 -17.98 15.73 -26.69
CA LYS A 74 -18.03 16.83 -27.67
C LYS A 74 -17.52 16.33 -29.01
#